data_AF-A0A6I1K9T2-F1
#
_entry.id   AF-A0A6I1K9T2-F1
#
_cell.length_a   1.000
_cell.length_b   1.000
_cell.length_c   1.000
_cell.angle_alpha   90.00
_cell.angle_beta   90.00
_cell.angle_gamma   90.00
#
_symmetry.space_group_name_H-M   'P 1'
#
loop_
_entity.id
_entity.type
_entity.pdbx_description
1 polymer ?
#
loop_
_entity_poly.entity_id
_entity_poly.type
_entity_poly.pdbx_seq_one_letter_code
_entity_poly.pdbx_strand_id
1 'polypeptide(L)'
;MINVFGKDIPIAVFTALVGAIGTLVGGIVAGGIALLLNRISNRQQNERLKQQLSHDAEQKGIERRHKAKAEIFLLAAEELAKGARYLIRYHEASLSPADHASIISGYDAALAKVHLVGDFETIRTLTEANECFQIEALRLNKLRTPLQRKAAQLKMIEAQLKEDLQSRKSVEGRFEQIYRVNPTDPEVPQLTQQFKCLHERISKSQEQRAIMERELYEGSLQLFRECRTAVRAYSDKLRQLNLVARDELALPLGPAAPRYLDMMQRTNDRMDSEMKALVEDLLASNRPLPQAKQKT
;
A
#
# COMPACT_ATOMS: atom_id res chain seq x y z
N MET A 1 74.57 1.01 -76.28
CA MET A 1 73.39 1.79 -76.72
C MET A 1 72.26 0.80 -76.96
N ILE A 2 71.03 1.17 -76.63
CA ILE A 2 69.85 0.32 -76.86
C ILE A 2 69.03 1.04 -77.94
N ASN A 3 68.84 0.38 -79.08
CA ASN A 3 68.13 0.97 -80.21
C ASN A 3 66.62 0.74 -80.02
N VAL A 4 65.89 1.83 -79.79
CA VAL A 4 64.44 1.81 -79.58
C VAL A 4 63.84 2.79 -80.59
N PHE A 5 63.02 2.28 -81.52
CA PHE A 5 62.44 3.05 -82.62
C PHE A 5 63.45 3.82 -83.50
N GLY A 6 64.63 3.24 -83.76
CA GLY A 6 65.57 3.77 -84.77
C GLY A 6 66.39 4.99 -84.34
N LYS A 7 66.46 5.29 -83.03
CA LYS A 7 67.38 6.29 -82.47
C LYS A 7 68.24 5.69 -81.36
N ASP A 8 69.53 5.98 -81.39
CA ASP A 8 70.51 5.55 -80.39
C ASP A 8 70.39 6.39 -79.11
N ILE A 9 69.80 5.81 -78.07
CA ILE A 9 69.62 6.47 -76.77
C ILE A 9 70.75 6.03 -75.82
N PRO A 10 71.38 6.96 -75.06
CA PRO A 10 72.36 6.62 -74.04
C PRO A 10 71.74 5.71 -72.97
N ILE A 11 72.46 4.65 -72.57
CA ILE A 11 71.98 3.64 -71.61
C ILE A 11 71.50 4.28 -70.31
N ALA A 12 72.17 5.35 -69.85
CA ALA A 12 71.81 6.09 -68.65
C ALA A 12 70.44 6.81 -68.74
N VAL A 13 70.03 7.26 -69.94
CA VAL A 13 68.73 7.89 -70.16
C VAL A 13 67.63 6.84 -70.24
N PHE A 14 67.91 5.69 -70.84
CA PHE A 14 66.96 4.57 -70.90
C PHE A 14 66.70 3.97 -69.51
N THR A 15 67.73 3.72 -68.69
CA THR A 15 67.55 3.21 -67.32
C THR A 15 66.83 4.21 -66.41
N ALA A 16 67.09 5.51 -66.55
CA ALA A 16 66.37 6.55 -65.83
C ALA A 16 64.89 6.62 -66.24
N LEU A 17 64.57 6.48 -67.54
CA LEU A 17 63.20 6.51 -68.03
C LEU A 17 62.39 5.27 -67.63
N VAL A 18 62.99 4.07 -67.70
CA VAL A 18 62.39 2.81 -67.21
C VAL A 18 62.20 2.86 -65.69
N GLY A 19 63.17 3.42 -64.95
CA GLY A 19 63.05 3.63 -63.50
C GLY A 19 61.96 4.63 -63.12
N ALA A 20 61.83 5.73 -63.85
CA ALA A 20 60.77 6.74 -63.67
C ALA A 20 59.38 6.19 -64.01
N ILE A 21 59.24 5.44 -65.11
CA ILE A 21 57.97 4.78 -65.47
C ILE A 21 57.64 3.68 -64.45
N GLY A 22 58.63 2.91 -64.00
CA GLY A 22 58.45 1.86 -62.99
C GLY A 22 58.01 2.41 -61.63
N THR A 23 58.55 3.55 -61.19
CA THR A 23 58.14 4.23 -59.95
C THR A 23 56.77 4.87 -60.06
N LEU A 24 56.41 5.43 -61.22
CA LEU A 24 55.11 6.06 -61.46
C LEU A 24 53.99 5.00 -61.55
N VAL A 25 54.23 3.89 -62.25
CA VAL A 25 53.31 2.74 -62.30
C VAL A 25 53.22 2.06 -60.93
N GLY A 26 54.35 1.88 -60.24
CA GLY A 26 54.39 1.35 -58.88
C GLY A 26 53.60 2.22 -57.89
N GLY A 27 53.71 3.55 -57.99
CA GLY A 27 52.98 4.51 -57.16
C GLY A 27 51.46 4.51 -57.42
N ILE A 28 51.02 4.36 -58.67
CA ILE A 28 49.61 4.25 -59.03
C ILE A 28 49.01 2.93 -58.52
N VAL A 29 49.73 1.81 -58.67
CA VAL A 29 49.28 0.50 -58.18
C VAL A 29 49.24 0.48 -56.65
N ALA A 30 50.28 0.98 -55.98
CA ALA A 30 50.32 1.08 -54.52
C ALA A 30 49.23 2.02 -53.97
N GLY A 31 49.01 3.17 -54.61
CA GLY A 31 47.95 4.11 -54.26
C GLY A 31 46.53 3.53 -54.46
N GLY A 32 46.31 2.80 -55.55
CA GLY A 32 45.05 2.10 -55.81
C GLY A 32 44.75 1.00 -54.79
N ILE A 33 45.76 0.21 -54.42
CA ILE A 33 45.66 -0.81 -53.37
C ILE A 33 45.37 -0.16 -52.01
N ALA A 34 46.08 0.93 -51.67
CA ALA A 34 45.85 1.65 -50.41
C ALA A 34 44.43 2.22 -50.30
N LEU A 35 43.88 2.80 -51.38
CA LEU A 35 42.51 3.31 -51.41
C LEU A 35 41.46 2.19 -51.28
N LEU A 36 41.68 1.04 -51.93
CA LEU A 36 40.81 -0.13 -51.80
C LEU A 36 40.84 -0.69 -50.37
N LEU A 37 42.03 -0.82 -49.78
CA LEU A 37 42.20 -1.26 -48.39
C LEU A 37 41.53 -0.29 -47.40
N ASN A 38 41.71 1.03 -47.56
CA ASN A 38 41.02 2.02 -46.74
C ASN A 38 39.51 1.96 -46.91
N ARG A 39 39.00 1.72 -48.12
CA ARG A 39 37.56 1.62 -48.38
C ARG A 39 36.95 0.36 -47.75
N ILE A 40 37.66 -0.77 -47.82
CA ILE A 40 37.23 -2.02 -47.17
C ILE A 40 37.27 -1.86 -45.65
N SER A 41 38.36 -1.30 -45.11
CA SER A 41 38.52 -1.03 -43.68
C SER A 41 37.41 -0.09 -43.16
N ASN A 42 37.15 1.04 -43.85
CA ASN A 42 36.09 1.97 -43.48
C ASN A 42 34.69 1.35 -43.59
N ARG A 43 34.44 0.47 -44.57
CA ARG A 43 33.17 -0.27 -44.66
C ARG A 43 32.98 -1.21 -43.47
N GLN A 44 33.99 -2.00 -43.13
CA GLN A 44 33.93 -2.91 -41.98
C GLN A 44 33.78 -2.16 -40.65
N GLN A 45 34.49 -1.03 -40.48
CA GLN A 45 34.34 -0.19 -39.29
C GLN A 45 32.93 0.40 -39.19
N ASN A 46 32.36 0.88 -40.30
CA ASN A 46 30.98 1.38 -40.31
C ASN A 46 29.95 0.28 -40.02
N GLU A 47 30.15 -0.95 -40.52
CA GLU A 47 29.27 -2.08 -40.21
C GLU A 47 29.31 -2.45 -38.73
N ARG A 48 30.51 -2.53 -38.13
CA ARG A 48 30.68 -2.77 -36.69
C ARG A 48 30.07 -1.66 -35.85
N LEU A 49 30.26 -0.40 -36.23
CA LEU A 49 29.67 0.74 -35.54
C LEU A 49 28.14 0.69 -35.59
N LYS A 50 27.55 0.35 -36.74
CA LYS A 50 26.08 0.18 -36.87
C LYS A 50 25.57 -0.94 -35.98
N GLN A 51 26.25 -2.08 -35.94
CA GLN A 51 25.88 -3.20 -35.06
C GLN A 51 25.96 -2.81 -33.58
N GLN A 52 27.03 -2.11 -33.17
CA GLN A 52 27.17 -1.59 -31.81
C GLN A 52 26.06 -0.60 -31.45
N LEU A 53 25.79 0.39 -32.31
CA LEU A 53 24.71 1.36 -32.07
C LEU A 53 23.33 0.70 -32.00
N SER A 54 23.07 -0.32 -32.83
CA SER A 54 21.82 -1.08 -32.79
C SER A 54 21.67 -1.84 -31.48
N HIS A 55 22.72 -2.53 -31.04
CA HIS A 55 22.75 -3.26 -29.78
C HIS A 55 22.60 -2.31 -28.58
N ASP A 56 23.31 -1.18 -28.59
CA ASP A 56 23.20 -0.16 -27.54
C ASP A 56 21.79 0.46 -27.49
N ALA A 57 21.15 0.67 -28.64
CA ALA A 57 19.78 1.16 -28.70
C ALA A 57 18.79 0.14 -28.12
N GLU A 58 18.97 -1.15 -28.42
CA GLU A 58 18.17 -2.24 -27.86
C GLU A 58 18.37 -2.35 -26.35
N GLN A 59 19.61 -2.35 -25.87
CA GLN A 59 19.93 -2.38 -24.44
C GLN A 59 19.32 -1.18 -23.70
N LYS A 60 19.45 0.04 -24.23
CA LYS A 60 18.80 1.24 -23.66
C LYS A 60 17.27 1.11 -23.64
N GLY A 61 16.68 0.48 -24.65
CA GLY A 61 15.24 0.21 -24.69
C GLY A 61 14.80 -0.76 -23.58
N ILE A 62 15.59 -1.81 -23.34
CA ILE A 62 15.38 -2.77 -22.25
C ILE A 62 15.53 -2.08 -20.89
N GLU A 63 16.59 -1.32 -20.67
CA GLU A 63 16.84 -0.57 -19.44
C GLU A 63 15.70 0.40 -19.11
N ARG A 64 15.21 1.16 -20.10
CA ARG A 64 14.07 2.08 -19.92
C ARG A 64 12.80 1.34 -19.50
N ARG A 65 12.51 0.19 -20.12
CA ARG A 65 11.36 -0.64 -19.76
C ARG A 65 11.49 -1.20 -18.34
N HIS A 66 12.65 -1.72 -17.97
CA HIS A 66 12.90 -2.20 -16.60
C HIS A 66 12.77 -1.08 -15.57
N LYS A 67 13.28 0.11 -15.87
CA LYS A 67 13.14 1.28 -14.98
C LYS A 67 11.67 1.65 -14.79
N ALA A 68 10.89 1.72 -15.87
CA ALA A 68 9.47 2.02 -15.80
C ALA A 68 8.69 0.95 -15.00
N LYS A 69 8.98 -0.35 -15.22
CA LYS A 69 8.40 -1.46 -14.43
C LYS A 69 8.73 -1.30 -12.94
N ALA A 70 9.99 -1.01 -12.60
CA ALA A 70 10.42 -0.85 -11.21
C ALA A 70 9.70 0.32 -10.51
N GLU A 71 9.55 1.47 -11.18
CA GLU A 71 8.80 2.61 -10.65
C GLU A 71 7.32 2.27 -10.40
N ILE A 72 6.70 1.52 -11.32
CA ILE A 72 5.31 1.06 -11.17
C ILE A 72 5.17 0.07 -10.00
N PHE A 73 6.08 -0.89 -9.85
CA PHE A 73 6.04 -1.85 -8.76
C PHE A 73 6.30 -1.21 -7.40
N LEU A 74 7.18 -0.20 -7.33
CA LEU A 74 7.39 0.57 -6.11
C LEU A 74 6.13 1.35 -5.70
N LEU A 75 5.48 2.01 -6.66
CA LEU A 75 4.20 2.69 -6.42
C LEU A 75 3.14 1.68 -5.95
N ALA A 76 3.04 0.53 -6.59
CA ALA A 76 2.10 -0.52 -6.20
C ALA A 76 2.40 -1.05 -4.80
N ALA A 77 3.66 -1.26 -4.44
CA ALA A 77 4.03 -1.70 -3.10
C ALA A 77 3.60 -0.69 -2.02
N GLU A 78 3.73 0.61 -2.29
CA GLU A 78 3.24 1.67 -1.40
C GLU A 78 1.71 1.60 -1.23
N GLU A 79 0.96 1.53 -2.33
CA GLU A 79 -0.51 1.44 -2.26
C GLU A 79 -0.99 0.14 -1.61
N LEU A 80 -0.34 -0.99 -1.88
CA LEU A 80 -0.66 -2.28 -1.25
C LEU A 80 -0.44 -2.23 0.27
N ALA A 81 0.59 -1.51 0.74
CA ALA A 81 0.80 -1.27 2.16
C ALA A 81 -0.31 -0.42 2.79
N LYS A 82 -0.88 0.54 2.04
CA LYS A 82 -2.09 1.26 2.47
C LYS A 82 -3.29 0.33 2.60
N GLY A 83 -3.39 -0.72 1.79
CA GLY A 83 -4.41 -1.78 1.94
C GLY A 83 -4.36 -2.46 3.31
N ALA A 84 -3.16 -2.81 3.81
CA ALA A 84 -3.01 -3.37 5.16
C ALA A 84 -3.40 -2.35 6.24
N ARG A 85 -3.04 -1.08 6.05
CA ARG A 85 -3.45 0.03 6.94
C ARG A 85 -4.98 0.23 6.92
N TYR A 86 -5.62 0.08 5.78
CA TYR A 86 -7.06 0.19 5.64
C TYR A 86 -7.79 -0.90 6.44
N LEU A 87 -7.32 -2.15 6.33
CA LEU A 87 -7.85 -3.29 7.07
C LEU A 87 -7.70 -3.10 8.58
N ILE A 88 -6.53 -2.68 9.08
CA ILE A 88 -6.37 -2.50 10.53
C ILE A 88 -7.26 -1.38 11.07
N ARG A 89 -7.48 -0.29 10.33
CA ARG A 89 -8.27 0.86 10.80
C ARG A 89 -9.78 0.63 10.86
N TYR A 90 -10.29 -0.52 10.46
CA TYR A 90 -11.72 -0.86 10.66
C TYR A 90 -12.13 -0.85 12.15
N HIS A 91 -11.21 -1.15 13.07
CA HIS A 91 -11.51 -1.14 14.51
C HIS A 91 -11.84 0.27 15.05
N GLU A 92 -11.47 1.34 14.34
CA GLU A 92 -11.79 2.72 14.72
C GLU A 92 -13.26 3.03 14.40
N ALA A 93 -14.14 2.91 15.39
CA ALA A 93 -15.57 3.21 15.23
C ALA A 93 -15.84 4.69 14.88
N SER A 94 -14.93 5.60 15.24
CA SER A 94 -15.04 7.05 14.98
C SER A 94 -14.77 7.45 13.53
N LEU A 95 -14.10 6.60 12.75
CA LEU A 95 -13.66 6.95 11.41
C LEU A 95 -14.87 7.01 10.44
N SER A 96 -15.06 8.13 9.76
CA SER A 96 -16.16 8.25 8.79
C SER A 96 -15.91 7.35 7.57
N PRO A 97 -16.97 6.99 6.80
CA PRO A 97 -16.79 6.25 5.54
C PRO A 97 -15.86 6.96 4.54
N ALA A 98 -15.91 8.30 4.50
CA ALA A 98 -15.06 9.10 3.61
C ALA A 98 -13.58 9.06 4.05
N ASP A 99 -13.32 9.24 5.34
CA ASP A 99 -11.95 9.16 5.88
C ASP A 99 -11.37 7.76 5.67
N HIS A 100 -12.21 6.73 5.81
CA HIS A 100 -11.80 5.36 5.60
C HIS A 100 -11.45 5.09 4.13
N ALA A 101 -12.29 5.52 3.19
CA ALA A 101 -12.02 5.41 1.75
C ALA A 101 -10.76 6.17 1.32
N SER A 102 -10.47 7.32 1.95
CA SER A 102 -9.29 8.14 1.63
C SER A 102 -7.95 7.41 1.84
N ILE A 103 -7.90 6.40 2.74
CA ILE A 103 -6.67 5.64 3.03
C ILE A 103 -6.19 4.87 1.78
N ILE A 104 -7.12 4.38 0.96
CA ILE A 104 -6.83 3.60 -0.25
C ILE A 104 -6.97 4.44 -1.52
N SER A 105 -6.96 5.77 -1.40
CA SER A 105 -6.94 6.65 -2.56
C SER A 105 -5.70 6.38 -3.41
N GLY A 106 -5.91 5.98 -4.66
CA GLY A 106 -4.85 5.63 -5.60
C GLY A 106 -4.57 4.13 -5.73
N TYR A 107 -5.16 3.30 -4.86
CA TYR A 107 -4.96 1.85 -4.84
C TYR A 107 -5.29 1.20 -6.18
N ASP A 108 -6.52 1.38 -6.70
CA ASP A 108 -6.95 0.78 -7.96
C ASP A 108 -6.11 1.25 -9.16
N ALA A 109 -5.69 2.52 -9.15
CA ALA A 109 -4.85 3.09 -10.20
C ALA A 109 -3.46 2.45 -10.21
N ALA A 110 -2.88 2.14 -9.05
CA ALA A 110 -1.60 1.45 -8.98
C ALA A 110 -1.72 -0.01 -9.41
N LEU A 111 -2.78 -0.72 -9.00
CA LEU A 111 -3.04 -2.09 -9.47
C LEU A 111 -3.18 -2.14 -10.99
N ALA A 112 -3.97 -1.23 -11.58
CA ALA A 112 -4.15 -1.14 -13.02
C ALA A 112 -2.82 -0.92 -13.76
N LYS A 113 -1.90 -0.10 -13.21
CA LYS A 113 -0.56 0.07 -13.79
C LYS A 113 0.24 -1.22 -13.77
N VAL A 114 0.17 -2.01 -12.69
CA VAL A 114 0.83 -3.34 -12.65
C VAL A 114 0.23 -4.27 -13.70
N HIS A 115 -1.09 -4.28 -13.90
CA HIS A 115 -1.72 -5.08 -14.96
C HIS A 115 -1.24 -4.73 -16.37
N LEU A 116 -0.79 -3.50 -16.61
CA LEU A 116 -0.29 -3.07 -17.92
C LEU A 116 1.13 -3.52 -18.21
N VAL A 117 1.97 -3.69 -17.18
CA VAL A 117 3.41 -3.93 -17.35
C VAL A 117 3.89 -5.25 -16.77
N GLY A 118 3.12 -5.85 -15.87
CA GLY A 118 3.47 -7.07 -15.15
C GLY A 118 3.35 -8.31 -16.03
N ASP A 119 4.18 -9.30 -15.76
CA ASP A 119 4.06 -10.61 -16.37
C ASP A 119 2.86 -11.36 -15.76
N PHE A 120 2.39 -12.40 -16.46
CA PHE A 120 1.17 -13.12 -16.07
C PHE A 120 1.19 -13.63 -14.62
N GLU A 121 2.32 -14.13 -14.15
CA GLU A 121 2.45 -14.66 -12.79
C GLU A 121 2.36 -13.56 -11.72
N THR A 122 2.93 -12.38 -12.00
CA THR A 122 2.80 -11.19 -11.15
C THR A 122 1.34 -10.73 -11.11
N ILE A 123 0.69 -10.67 -12.28
CA ILE A 123 -0.73 -10.30 -12.42
C ILE A 123 -1.63 -11.28 -11.64
N ARG A 124 -1.40 -12.58 -11.78
CA ARG A 124 -2.15 -13.62 -11.07
C ARG A 124 -2.02 -13.44 -9.55
N THR A 125 -0.79 -13.33 -9.06
CA THR A 125 -0.51 -13.20 -7.62
C THR A 125 -1.04 -11.86 -7.06
N LEU A 126 -0.98 -10.79 -7.85
CA LEU A 126 -1.59 -9.49 -7.51
C LEU A 126 -3.11 -9.61 -7.40
N THR A 127 -3.74 -10.29 -8.35
CA THR A 127 -5.19 -10.50 -8.37
C THR A 127 -5.64 -11.27 -7.13
N GLU A 128 -4.92 -12.33 -6.75
CA GLU A 128 -5.21 -13.08 -5.51
C GLU A 128 -5.03 -12.23 -4.24
N ALA A 129 -4.01 -11.38 -4.20
CA ALA A 129 -3.81 -10.47 -3.07
C ALA A 129 -4.94 -9.44 -2.98
N ASN A 130 -5.36 -8.89 -4.12
CA ASN A 130 -6.45 -7.93 -4.19
C ASN A 130 -7.81 -8.57 -3.84
N GLU A 131 -8.08 -9.79 -4.32
CA GLU A 131 -9.28 -10.55 -3.96
C GLU A 131 -9.33 -10.80 -2.45
N CYS A 132 -8.21 -11.25 -1.85
CA CYS A 132 -8.11 -11.43 -0.41
C CYS A 132 -8.41 -10.11 0.34
N PHE A 133 -7.83 -9.00 -0.09
CA PHE A 133 -8.10 -7.67 0.47
C PHE A 133 -9.59 -7.32 0.41
N GLN A 134 -10.24 -7.48 -0.75
CA GLN A 134 -11.66 -7.13 -0.94
C GLN A 134 -12.59 -8.00 -0.08
N ILE A 135 -12.33 -9.31 -0.02
CA ILE A 135 -13.11 -10.26 0.79
C ILE A 135 -12.99 -9.90 2.28
N GLU A 136 -11.77 -9.66 2.75
CA GLU A 136 -11.53 -9.29 4.15
C GLU A 136 -12.14 -7.92 4.49
N ALA A 137 -12.03 -6.93 3.60
CA ALA A 137 -12.65 -5.61 3.78
C ALA A 137 -14.18 -5.71 3.92
N LEU A 138 -14.83 -6.52 3.07
CA LEU A 138 -16.27 -6.75 3.13
C LEU A 138 -16.66 -7.45 4.44
N ARG A 139 -15.89 -8.47 4.84
CA ARG A 139 -16.10 -9.21 6.10
C ARG A 139 -16.00 -8.30 7.32
N LEU A 140 -14.98 -7.44 7.37
CA LEU A 140 -14.80 -6.47 8.44
C LEU A 140 -15.91 -5.40 8.45
N ASN A 141 -16.39 -4.97 7.29
CA ASN A 141 -17.51 -4.02 7.20
C ASN A 141 -18.79 -4.60 7.83
N LYS A 142 -19.08 -5.88 7.56
CA LYS A 142 -20.21 -6.59 8.17
C LYS A 142 -20.15 -6.59 9.70
N LEU A 143 -18.95 -6.71 10.27
CA LEU A 143 -18.72 -6.67 11.72
C LEU A 143 -18.75 -5.25 12.30
N ARG A 144 -18.25 -4.26 11.55
CA ARG A 144 -18.17 -2.86 11.97
C ARG A 144 -19.54 -2.16 11.98
N THR A 145 -20.39 -2.43 11.01
CA THR A 145 -21.72 -1.81 10.87
C THR A 145 -22.57 -1.89 12.14
N PRO A 146 -22.77 -3.04 12.79
CA PRO A 146 -23.55 -3.11 14.03
C PRO A 146 -22.92 -2.31 15.19
N LEU A 147 -21.59 -2.23 15.28
CA LEU A 147 -20.90 -1.42 16.28
C LEU A 147 -21.12 0.07 16.05
N GLN A 148 -21.06 0.53 14.79
CA GLN A 148 -21.38 1.93 14.47
C GLN A 148 -22.82 2.29 14.83
N ARG A 149 -23.77 1.38 14.59
CA ARG A 149 -25.18 1.57 15.00
C ARG A 149 -25.32 1.66 16.51
N LYS A 150 -24.67 0.78 17.27
CA LYS A 150 -24.65 0.83 18.74
C LYS A 150 -24.01 2.12 19.26
N ALA A 151 -22.90 2.58 18.65
CA ALA A 151 -22.25 3.83 19.01
C ALA A 151 -23.14 5.05 18.76
N ALA A 152 -23.89 5.06 17.66
CA ALA A 152 -24.89 6.09 17.39
C ALA A 152 -26.04 6.06 18.41
N GLN A 153 -26.56 4.88 18.75
CA GLN A 153 -27.58 4.71 19.78
C GLN A 153 -27.10 5.18 21.16
N LEU A 154 -25.87 4.83 21.53
CA LEU A 154 -25.26 5.29 22.78
C LEU A 154 -25.22 6.83 22.85
N LYS A 155 -24.78 7.49 21.77
CA LYS A 155 -24.80 8.97 21.69
C LYS A 155 -26.20 9.55 21.88
N MET A 156 -27.23 8.90 21.35
CA MET A 156 -28.63 9.34 21.56
C MET A 156 -29.05 9.19 23.02
N ILE A 157 -28.69 8.07 23.67
CA ILE A 157 -28.96 7.85 25.10
C ILE A 157 -28.22 8.87 25.97
N GLU A 158 -26.96 9.18 25.65
CA GLU A 158 -26.17 10.19 26.36
C GLU A 158 -26.78 11.59 26.24
N ALA A 159 -27.27 11.95 25.04
CA ALA A 159 -27.98 13.20 24.82
C ALA A 159 -29.28 13.26 25.65
N GLN A 160 -30.10 12.21 25.61
CA GLN A 160 -31.33 12.14 26.40
C GLN A 160 -31.06 12.21 27.90
N LEU A 161 -30.04 11.49 28.39
CA LEU A 161 -29.64 11.50 29.79
C LEU A 161 -29.23 12.91 30.24
N LYS A 162 -28.52 13.65 29.39
CA LYS A 162 -28.15 15.04 29.66
C LYS A 162 -29.37 15.94 29.79
N GLU A 163 -30.34 15.82 28.88
CA GLU A 163 -31.60 16.57 28.92
C GLU A 163 -32.44 16.22 30.16
N ASP A 164 -32.50 14.94 30.52
CA ASP A 164 -33.22 14.46 31.70
C ASP A 164 -32.61 14.97 33.00
N LEU A 165 -31.28 14.97 33.11
CA LEU A 165 -30.57 15.52 34.25
C LEU A 165 -30.78 17.04 34.38
N GLN A 166 -30.85 17.76 33.26
CA GLN A 166 -31.20 19.18 33.27
C GLN A 166 -32.65 19.43 33.70
N SER A 167 -33.58 18.61 33.19
CA SER A 167 -34.99 18.66 33.58
C SER A 167 -35.18 18.38 35.07
N ARG A 168 -34.45 17.38 35.61
CA ARG A 168 -34.48 17.06 37.05
C ARG A 168 -34.04 18.25 37.89
N LYS A 169 -32.92 18.88 37.53
CA LYS A 169 -32.45 20.10 38.22
C LYS A 169 -33.47 21.24 38.17
N SER A 170 -34.17 21.41 37.05
CA SER A 170 -35.21 22.42 36.92
C SER A 170 -36.42 22.13 37.82
N VAL A 171 -36.84 20.87 37.92
CA VAL A 171 -37.94 20.45 38.81
C VAL A 171 -37.53 20.59 40.28
N GLU A 172 -36.31 20.19 40.64
CA GLU A 172 -35.73 20.39 41.98
C GLU A 172 -35.75 21.87 42.38
N GLY A 173 -35.27 22.76 41.51
CA GLY A 173 -35.27 24.21 41.78
C GLY A 173 -36.67 24.80 41.96
N ARG A 174 -37.64 24.39 41.13
CA ARG A 174 -39.05 24.84 41.26
C ARG A 174 -39.70 24.29 42.53
N PHE A 175 -39.42 23.03 42.87
CA PHE A 175 -39.89 22.40 44.10
C PHE A 175 -39.37 23.15 45.32
N GLU A 176 -38.07 23.45 45.38
CA GLU A 176 -37.48 24.23 46.48
C GLU A 176 -38.09 25.63 46.62
N GLN A 177 -38.33 26.31 45.49
CA GLN A 177 -38.94 27.64 45.50
C GLN A 177 -40.37 27.61 46.07
N ILE A 178 -41.21 26.69 45.58
CA ILE A 178 -42.62 26.60 46.01
C ILE A 178 -42.69 26.11 47.46
N TYR A 179 -41.93 25.08 47.82
CA TYR A 179 -41.98 24.49 49.15
C TYR A 179 -41.55 25.47 50.24
N ARG A 180 -40.61 26.39 49.96
CA ARG A 180 -40.22 27.46 50.89
C ARG A 180 -41.32 28.49 51.12
N VAL A 181 -42.14 28.77 50.10
CA VAL A 181 -43.20 29.79 50.17
C VAL A 181 -44.49 29.19 50.73
N ASN A 182 -44.88 28.02 50.25
CA ASN A 182 -46.10 27.32 50.65
C ASN A 182 -45.95 25.78 50.51
N PRO A 183 -45.68 25.06 51.61
CA PRO A 183 -45.54 23.60 51.57
C PRO A 183 -46.80 22.83 51.14
N THR A 184 -48.00 23.43 51.26
CA THR A 184 -49.28 22.81 50.90
C THR A 184 -49.78 23.24 49.53
N ASP A 185 -48.92 23.86 48.72
CA ASP A 185 -49.26 24.27 47.37
C ASP A 185 -49.69 23.07 46.50
N PRO A 186 -50.81 23.16 45.75
CA PRO A 186 -51.32 22.06 44.92
C PRO A 186 -50.37 21.63 43.79
N GLU A 187 -49.34 22.41 43.45
CA GLU A 187 -48.30 22.02 42.49
C GLU A 187 -47.29 21.00 43.07
N VAL A 188 -47.12 20.95 44.40
CA VAL A 188 -46.11 20.08 45.05
C VAL A 188 -46.29 18.58 44.72
N PRO A 189 -47.50 17.99 44.74
CA PRO A 189 -47.71 16.61 44.31
C PRO A 189 -47.38 16.39 42.83
N GLN A 190 -47.65 17.36 41.96
CA GLN A 190 -47.34 17.25 40.53
C GLN A 190 -45.84 17.23 40.28
N LEU A 191 -45.10 18.13 40.93
CA LEU A 191 -43.63 18.18 40.86
C LEU A 191 -43.01 16.90 41.45
N THR A 192 -43.58 16.37 42.53
CA THR A 192 -43.16 15.09 43.11
C THR A 192 -43.33 13.94 42.12
N GLN A 193 -44.46 13.87 41.41
CA GLN A 193 -44.71 12.86 40.39
C GLN A 193 -43.75 13.02 39.20
N GLN A 194 -43.55 14.24 38.71
CA GLN A 194 -42.58 14.52 37.64
C GLN A 194 -41.17 14.10 38.03
N PHE A 195 -40.75 14.39 39.26
CA PHE A 195 -39.45 13.98 39.79
C PHE A 195 -39.30 12.46 39.80
N LYS A 196 -40.31 11.71 40.27
CA LYS A 196 -40.30 10.25 40.24
C LYS A 196 -40.15 9.71 38.82
N CYS A 197 -40.95 10.20 37.87
CA CYS A 197 -40.85 9.79 36.47
C CYS A 197 -39.48 10.10 35.85
N LEU A 198 -38.91 11.28 36.14
CA LEU A 198 -37.56 11.64 35.68
C LEU A 198 -36.49 10.74 36.31
N HIS A 199 -36.60 10.44 37.59
CA HIS A 199 -35.67 9.56 38.29
C HIS A 199 -35.66 8.15 37.69
N GLU A 200 -36.84 7.56 37.46
CA GLU A 200 -36.99 6.26 36.81
C GLU A 200 -36.39 6.25 35.39
N ARG A 201 -36.66 7.30 34.60
CA ARG A 201 -36.12 7.43 33.24
C ARG A 201 -34.60 7.54 33.25
N ILE A 202 -34.03 8.38 34.11
CA ILE A 202 -32.58 8.52 34.30
C ILE A 202 -31.95 7.18 34.66
N SER A 203 -32.51 6.47 35.65
CA SER A 203 -31.99 5.17 36.09
C SER A 203 -31.99 4.16 34.94
N LYS A 204 -33.09 4.09 34.17
CA LYS A 204 -33.19 3.20 33.00
C LYS A 204 -32.20 3.57 31.91
N SER A 205 -32.04 4.85 31.59
CA SER A 205 -31.07 5.31 30.59
C SER A 205 -29.62 5.06 31.04
N GLN A 206 -29.31 5.17 32.32
CA GLN A 206 -27.99 4.83 32.88
C GLN A 206 -27.69 3.33 32.76
N GLU A 207 -28.66 2.47 33.06
CA GLU A 207 -28.52 1.01 32.88
C GLU A 207 -28.30 0.65 31.40
N GLN A 208 -29.14 1.18 30.50
CA GLN A 208 -29.00 0.96 29.06
C GLN A 208 -27.66 1.46 28.52
N ARG A 209 -27.19 2.61 28.99
CA ARG A 209 -25.87 3.15 28.67
C ARG A 209 -24.77 2.18 29.08
N ALA A 210 -24.77 1.71 30.33
CA ALA A 210 -23.75 0.80 30.83
C ALA A 210 -23.71 -0.53 30.05
N ILE A 211 -24.87 -1.05 29.65
CA ILE A 211 -24.97 -2.25 28.80
C ILE A 211 -24.36 -1.96 27.42
N MET A 212 -24.76 -0.88 26.75
CA MET A 212 -24.25 -0.54 25.42
C MET A 212 -22.75 -0.24 25.42
N GLU A 213 -22.24 0.46 26.44
CA GLU A 213 -20.80 0.74 26.58
C GLU A 213 -20.00 -0.57 26.68
N ARG A 214 -20.49 -1.56 27.45
CA ARG A 214 -19.85 -2.87 27.54
C ARG A 214 -19.87 -3.61 26.21
N GLU A 215 -21.04 -3.71 25.57
CA GLU A 215 -21.18 -4.39 24.28
C GLU A 215 -20.30 -3.75 23.20
N LEU A 216 -20.21 -2.41 23.19
CA LEU A 216 -19.34 -1.68 22.27
C LEU A 216 -17.87 -1.95 22.54
N TYR A 217 -17.47 -2.00 23.81
CA TYR A 217 -16.10 -2.31 24.20
C TYR A 217 -15.70 -3.73 23.75
N GLU A 218 -16.50 -4.74 24.15
CA GLU A 218 -16.26 -6.14 23.79
C GLU A 218 -16.26 -6.35 22.27
N GLY A 219 -17.24 -5.75 21.59
CA GLY A 219 -17.33 -5.81 20.14
C GLY A 219 -16.16 -5.10 19.43
N SER A 220 -15.66 -3.99 19.98
CA SER A 220 -14.49 -3.28 19.41
C SER A 220 -13.21 -4.11 19.55
N LEU A 221 -13.03 -4.79 20.69
CA LEU A 221 -11.92 -5.72 20.88
C LEU A 221 -12.01 -6.94 19.96
N GLN A 222 -13.21 -7.49 19.77
CA GLN A 222 -13.43 -8.55 18.80
C GLN A 222 -13.11 -8.08 17.38
N LEU A 223 -13.62 -6.92 16.97
CA LEU A 223 -13.34 -6.35 15.65
C LEU A 223 -11.83 -6.12 15.45
N PHE A 224 -11.13 -5.66 16.48
CA PHE A 224 -9.68 -5.46 16.42
C PHE A 224 -8.92 -6.77 16.18
N ARG A 225 -9.31 -7.87 16.85
CA ARG A 225 -8.77 -9.22 16.56
C ARG A 225 -9.03 -9.63 15.12
N GLU A 226 -10.25 -9.42 14.63
CA GLU A 226 -10.63 -9.76 13.26
C GLU A 226 -9.89 -8.93 12.21
N CYS A 227 -9.63 -7.64 12.49
CA CYS A 227 -8.81 -6.78 11.66
C CYS A 227 -7.37 -7.31 11.58
N ARG A 228 -6.82 -7.79 12.69
CA ARG A 228 -5.47 -8.37 12.70
C ARG A 228 -5.40 -9.65 11.86
N THR A 229 -6.37 -10.55 12.00
CA THR A 229 -6.48 -11.77 11.17
C THR A 229 -6.53 -11.42 9.68
N ALA A 230 -7.35 -10.43 9.31
CA ALA A 230 -7.45 -9.93 7.94
C ALA A 230 -6.11 -9.40 7.41
N VAL A 231 -5.41 -8.57 8.20
CA VAL A 231 -4.09 -8.04 7.84
C VAL A 231 -3.07 -9.16 7.63
N ARG A 232 -3.10 -10.20 8.46
CA ARG A 232 -2.21 -11.36 8.31
C ARG A 232 -2.49 -12.09 7.00
N ALA A 233 -3.74 -12.46 6.73
CA ALA A 233 -4.14 -13.15 5.50
C ALA A 233 -3.70 -12.35 4.25
N TYR A 234 -3.93 -11.04 4.25
CA TYR A 234 -3.52 -10.17 3.15
C TYR A 234 -1.99 -10.05 3.05
N SER A 235 -1.29 -9.88 4.17
CA SER A 235 0.18 -9.84 4.20
C SER A 235 0.81 -11.14 3.67
N ASP A 236 0.17 -12.28 3.89
CA ASP A 236 0.62 -13.57 3.38
C ASP A 236 0.61 -13.60 1.85
N LYS A 237 -0.44 -13.05 1.22
CA LYS A 237 -0.51 -12.87 -0.23
C LYS A 237 0.51 -11.85 -0.73
N LEU A 238 0.69 -10.73 -0.03
CA LEU A 238 1.69 -9.71 -0.40
C LEU A 238 3.13 -10.24 -0.36
N ARG A 239 3.46 -11.17 0.54
CA ARG A 239 4.79 -11.80 0.56
C ARG A 239 5.06 -12.61 -0.70
N GLN A 240 4.07 -13.35 -1.18
CA GLN A 240 4.19 -14.10 -2.43
C GLN A 240 4.30 -13.16 -3.64
N LEU A 241 3.46 -12.12 -3.69
CA LEU A 241 3.53 -11.10 -4.73
C LEU A 241 4.92 -10.44 -4.78
N ASN A 242 5.50 -10.12 -3.63
CA ASN A 242 6.83 -9.54 -3.55
C ASN A 242 7.92 -10.47 -4.13
N LEU A 243 7.81 -11.79 -3.98
CA LEU A 243 8.78 -12.71 -4.58
C LEU A 243 8.68 -12.69 -6.11
N VAL A 244 7.46 -12.85 -6.64
CA VAL A 244 7.23 -12.88 -8.08
C VAL A 244 7.60 -11.54 -8.74
N ALA A 245 7.21 -10.42 -8.14
CA ALA A 245 7.56 -9.10 -8.65
C ALA A 245 9.08 -8.85 -8.64
N ARG A 246 9.80 -9.39 -7.65
CA ARG A 246 11.26 -9.29 -7.60
C ARG A 246 11.93 -10.15 -8.67
N ASP A 247 11.42 -11.34 -8.91
CA ASP A 247 11.91 -12.22 -9.97
C ASP A 247 11.71 -11.56 -11.35
N GLU A 248 10.54 -10.93 -11.59
CA GLU A 248 10.26 -10.17 -12.81
C GLU A 248 11.21 -8.96 -12.99
N LEU A 249 11.59 -8.29 -11.89
CA LEU A 249 12.56 -7.19 -11.93
C LEU A 249 14.02 -7.64 -12.03
N ALA A 250 14.28 -8.95 -12.22
CA ALA A 250 15.62 -9.52 -12.18
C ALA A 250 16.37 -9.22 -10.85
N LEU A 251 15.63 -9.16 -9.75
CA LEU A 251 16.13 -8.96 -8.38
C LEU A 251 15.78 -10.15 -7.46
N PRO A 252 15.95 -11.41 -7.91
CA PRO A 252 15.53 -12.58 -7.16
C PRO A 252 16.26 -12.67 -5.81
N LEU A 253 15.58 -13.18 -4.79
CA LEU A 253 16.22 -13.50 -3.51
C LEU A 253 17.02 -14.81 -3.57
N GLY A 254 16.82 -15.62 -4.62
CA GLY A 254 17.51 -16.89 -4.82
C GLY A 254 17.41 -17.80 -3.58
N PRO A 255 18.51 -18.38 -3.09
CA PRO A 255 18.51 -19.25 -1.91
C PRO A 255 18.00 -18.59 -0.62
N ALA A 256 17.93 -17.25 -0.56
CA ALA A 256 17.44 -16.52 0.60
C ALA A 256 15.91 -16.37 0.64
N ALA A 257 15.18 -16.73 -0.43
CA ALA A 257 13.72 -16.58 -0.48
C ALA A 257 12.98 -17.30 0.67
N PRO A 258 13.31 -18.55 1.05
CA PRO A 258 12.67 -19.21 2.19
C PRO A 258 12.91 -18.48 3.52
N ARG A 259 14.14 -17.95 3.72
CA ARG A 259 14.50 -17.19 4.92
C ARG A 259 13.73 -15.87 5.01
N TYR A 260 13.51 -15.21 3.88
CA TYR A 260 12.68 -14.00 3.82
C TYR A 260 11.23 -14.29 4.20
N LEU A 261 10.64 -15.35 3.63
CA LEU A 261 9.26 -15.74 3.95
C LEU A 261 9.10 -16.09 5.43
N ASP A 262 10.03 -16.86 5.99
CA ASP A 262 10.07 -17.24 7.40
C ASP A 262 10.26 -16.02 8.33
N MET A 263 11.18 -15.10 8.00
CA MET A 263 11.35 -13.86 8.76
C MET A 263 10.03 -13.08 8.85
N MET A 264 9.36 -12.87 7.72
CA MET A 264 8.09 -12.14 7.69
C MET A 264 6.96 -12.91 8.39
N GLN A 265 6.97 -14.24 8.32
CA GLN A 265 6.02 -15.10 9.05
C GLN A 265 6.16 -14.90 10.55
N ARG A 266 7.39 -14.98 11.07
CA ARG A 266 7.70 -14.81 12.49
C ARG A 266 7.31 -13.42 12.99
N THR A 267 7.51 -12.38 12.19
CA THR A 267 7.04 -11.03 12.53
C THR A 267 5.53 -11.01 12.71
N ASN A 268 4.78 -11.62 11.79
CA ASN A 268 3.32 -11.70 11.90
C ASN A 268 2.87 -12.52 13.11
N ASP A 269 3.50 -13.67 13.36
CA ASP A 269 3.17 -14.56 14.48
C ASP A 269 3.45 -13.87 15.83
N ARG A 270 4.57 -13.14 15.93
CA ARG A 270 4.90 -12.35 17.13
C ARG A 270 3.86 -11.25 17.37
N MET A 271 3.53 -10.48 16.33
CA MET A 271 2.49 -9.43 16.45
C MET A 271 1.14 -10.01 16.86
N ASP A 272 0.76 -11.19 16.35
CA ASP A 272 -0.47 -11.86 16.74
C ASP A 272 -0.45 -12.32 18.21
N SER A 273 0.70 -12.80 18.69
CA SER A 273 0.87 -13.20 20.08
C SER A 273 0.73 -12.01 21.03
N GLU A 274 1.44 -10.91 20.75
CA GLU A 274 1.36 -9.68 21.54
C GLU A 274 -0.07 -9.11 21.52
N MET A 275 -0.72 -9.18 20.35
CA MET A 275 -2.10 -8.74 20.19
C MET A 275 -3.07 -9.54 21.05
N LYS A 276 -2.94 -10.88 21.04
CA LYS A 276 -3.80 -11.75 21.86
C LYS A 276 -3.63 -11.44 23.34
N ALA A 277 -2.39 -11.31 23.80
CA ALA A 277 -2.07 -10.96 25.18
C ALA A 277 -2.69 -9.59 25.57
N LEU A 278 -2.53 -8.57 24.71
CA LEU A 278 -3.13 -7.26 24.93
C LEU A 278 -4.66 -7.33 25.06
N VAL A 279 -5.34 -8.05 24.16
CA VAL A 279 -6.80 -8.12 24.22
C VAL A 279 -7.29 -8.92 25.44
N GLU A 280 -6.56 -9.96 25.85
CA GLU A 280 -6.87 -10.71 27.07
C GLU A 280 -6.72 -9.84 28.33
N ASP A 281 -5.66 -9.04 28.42
CA ASP A 281 -5.43 -8.10 29.52
C ASP A 281 -6.50 -7.00 29.57
N LEU A 282 -6.88 -6.45 28.42
CA LEU A 282 -7.96 -5.48 28.30
C LEU A 282 -9.33 -6.06 28.71
N LEU A 283 -9.63 -7.30 28.34
CA LEU A 283 -10.85 -7.98 28.79
C LEU A 283 -10.83 -8.30 30.29
N ALA A 284 -9.67 -8.62 30.85
CA ALA A 284 -9.53 -8.89 32.28
C ALA A 284 -9.71 -7.62 33.12
N SER A 285 -9.14 -6.50 32.68
CA SER A 285 -9.23 -5.20 33.35
C SER A 285 -10.61 -4.55 33.29
N ASN A 286 -11.43 -4.85 32.27
CA ASN A 286 -12.79 -4.32 32.15
C ASN A 286 -13.87 -5.15 32.88
N ARG A 287 -13.49 -6.13 33.72
CA ARG A 287 -14.46 -6.85 34.56
C ARG A 287 -14.94 -5.94 35.70
N PRO A 288 -16.27 -5.77 35.90
CA PRO A 288 -16.77 -4.99 37.03
C PRO A 288 -16.31 -5.62 38.35
N LEU A 289 -15.86 -4.79 39.29
CA LEU A 289 -15.63 -5.20 40.67
C LEU A 289 -16.91 -5.90 41.19
N PRO A 290 -16.80 -7.03 41.92
CA PRO A 290 -17.96 -7.68 42.49
C PRO A 290 -18.73 -6.64 43.30
N GLN A 291 -20.01 -6.45 42.97
CA GLN A 291 -20.89 -5.57 43.71
C GLN A 291 -20.85 -6.02 45.17
N ALA A 292 -20.14 -5.27 46.01
CA ALA A 292 -20.18 -5.46 47.44
C ALA A 292 -21.65 -5.32 47.82
N LYS A 293 -22.27 -6.44 48.22
CA LYS A 293 -23.64 -6.46 48.73
C LYS A 293 -23.73 -5.34 49.75
N GLN A 294 -24.41 -4.24 49.39
CA GLN A 294 -24.78 -3.23 50.37
C GLN A 294 -25.65 -3.96 51.39
N LYS A 295 -25.07 -4.24 52.54
CA LYS A 295 -25.81 -4.74 53.70
C LYS A 295 -26.80 -3.63 54.06
N THR A 296 -28.07 -3.90 53.76
CA THR A 296 -29.24 -3.27 54.37
C THR A 296 -29.15 -3.32 55.87
#